data_AF-A0ABD3EVM4-F1
#
_entry.id   AF-A0ABD3EVM4-F1
#
_cell.length_a   1.000
_cell.length_b   1.000
_cell.length_c   1.000
_cell.angle_alpha   90.00
_cell.angle_beta   90.00
_cell.angle_gamma   90.00
#
_symmetry.space_group_name_H-M   'P 1'
#
loop_
_entity.id
_entity.type
_entity.pdbx_description
1 polymer ?
#
loop_
_entity_poly.entity_id
_entity_poly.type
_entity_poly.pdbx_seq_one_letter_code
_entity_poly.pdbx_strand_id
1 'polypeptide(L)'
;MSTNNSNNSAATATVTTADSKQAVQLLPTEVRCSYPSKLCNNHRAVKDNGDLHKLCDFHRKKANVNQQRMQQKRRLIRQQMVERKKRFMDAAQAPMDYNAATNMMEPKEPVCNLSHEEVMMLEVMLFDDEDEEGYFSPSEAMAYPAGYPMGNTYTPGMPSGNMSL
;
A
#
# COMPACT_ATOMS: atom_id res chain seq x y z
N MET A 1 -38.86 -47.00 3.16
CA MET A 1 -38.74 -45.94 2.13
C MET A 1 -37.24 -45.79 1.90
N SER A 2 -36.61 -46.52 0.97
CA SER A 2 -36.84 -46.58 -0.50
C SER A 2 -36.39 -45.27 -1.16
N THR A 3 -35.45 -45.24 -2.12
CA THR A 3 -34.74 -46.35 -2.82
C THR A 3 -33.43 -45.85 -3.50
N ASN A 4 -32.55 -46.81 -3.82
CA ASN A 4 -31.51 -46.93 -4.88
C ASN A 4 -31.33 -45.76 -5.89
N ASN A 5 -30.15 -45.49 -6.48
CA ASN A 5 -29.27 -46.37 -7.29
C ASN A 5 -27.86 -45.70 -7.40
N SER A 6 -26.67 -46.33 -7.37
CA SER A 6 -26.07 -47.41 -8.20
C SER A 6 -26.06 -47.12 -9.71
N ASN A 7 -25.03 -47.39 -10.54
CA ASN A 7 -23.62 -47.87 -10.44
C ASN A 7 -22.85 -47.27 -11.68
N ASN A 8 -21.55 -47.38 -11.99
CA ASN A 8 -20.33 -48.13 -11.59
C ASN A 8 -19.10 -47.16 -11.78
N SER A 9 -17.81 -47.36 -11.43
CA SER A 9 -16.82 -48.47 -11.33
C SER A 9 -15.97 -48.77 -12.59
N ALA A 10 -14.72 -49.21 -12.32
CA ALA A 10 -13.73 -49.84 -13.22
C ALA A 10 -12.81 -48.95 -14.09
N ALA A 11 -11.52 -49.18 -13.87
CA ALA A 11 -10.33 -48.55 -14.44
C ALA A 11 -10.08 -48.76 -15.95
N THR A 12 -9.17 -47.94 -16.50
CA THR A 12 -8.03 -48.46 -17.28
C THR A 12 -6.83 -47.52 -17.06
N ALA A 13 -5.66 -48.08 -16.77
CA ALA A 13 -4.42 -47.32 -16.65
C ALA A 13 -3.60 -47.42 -17.94
N THR A 14 -3.55 -46.35 -18.73
CA THR A 14 -2.71 -46.27 -19.95
C THR A 14 -1.38 -45.57 -19.64
N VAL A 15 -0.48 -46.30 -18.97
CA VAL A 15 0.93 -45.90 -18.83
C VAL A 15 1.61 -46.09 -20.20
N THR A 16 1.52 -45.07 -21.06
CA THR A 16 2.20 -45.04 -22.35
C THR A 16 3.63 -44.51 -22.19
N THR A 17 4.57 -45.40 -21.83
CA THR A 17 6.01 -45.11 -21.90
C THR A 17 6.47 -45.06 -23.36
N ALA A 18 6.23 -43.93 -24.02
CA ALA A 18 6.82 -43.60 -25.31
C ALA A 18 8.03 -42.70 -25.08
N ASP A 19 9.24 -43.21 -25.33
CA ASP A 19 10.42 -42.35 -25.46
C ASP A 19 10.16 -41.36 -26.60
N SER A 20 10.37 -40.09 -26.32
CA SER A 20 10.12 -38.99 -27.23
C SER A 20 10.97 -37.82 -26.79
N LYS A 21 11.93 -37.45 -27.65
CA LYS A 21 12.70 -36.21 -27.55
C LYS A 21 11.75 -35.04 -27.79
N GLN A 22 10.96 -34.68 -26.78
CA GLN A 22 9.98 -33.62 -26.85
C GLN A 22 10.70 -32.29 -27.08
N ALA A 23 10.78 -31.88 -28.35
CA ALA A 23 11.01 -30.50 -28.73
C ALA A 23 9.92 -29.67 -28.05
N VAL A 24 10.30 -28.94 -26.99
CA VAL A 24 9.36 -28.19 -26.15
C VAL A 24 8.67 -27.16 -27.03
N GLN A 25 7.40 -27.40 -27.36
CA GLN A 25 6.61 -26.51 -28.20
C GLN A 25 6.43 -25.18 -27.46
N LEU A 26 7.24 -24.19 -27.84
CA LEU A 26 7.18 -22.86 -27.26
C LEU A 26 5.91 -22.18 -27.76
N LEU A 27 4.97 -21.91 -26.85
CA LEU A 27 3.78 -21.10 -27.17
C LEU A 27 4.20 -19.79 -27.86
N PRO A 28 3.46 -19.34 -28.90
CA PRO A 28 3.71 -18.06 -29.57
C PRO A 28 3.83 -16.91 -28.57
N THR A 29 4.73 -15.97 -28.86
CA THR A 29 5.13 -14.87 -27.97
C THR A 29 3.96 -13.97 -27.52
N GLU A 30 2.94 -13.87 -28.37
CA GLU A 30 1.70 -13.14 -28.13
C GLU A 30 0.86 -13.75 -27.00
N VAL A 31 0.63 -15.08 -27.03
CA VAL A 31 -0.20 -15.80 -26.06
C VAL A 31 0.58 -16.27 -24.82
N ARG A 32 1.92 -16.28 -24.89
CA ARG A 32 2.80 -16.73 -23.81
C ARG A 32 3.01 -15.66 -22.73
N CYS A 33 3.14 -16.11 -21.48
CA CYS A 33 3.49 -15.29 -20.32
C CYS A 33 4.79 -14.47 -20.52
N SER A 34 4.72 -13.15 -20.33
CA SER A 34 5.85 -12.21 -20.45
C SER A 34 6.57 -11.97 -19.12
N TYR A 35 6.88 -13.04 -18.37
CA TYR A 35 7.67 -12.92 -17.13
C TYR A 35 9.17 -12.70 -17.46
N PRO A 36 9.83 -11.63 -16.96
CA PRO A 36 11.12 -11.21 -17.49
C PRO A 36 12.33 -12.03 -17.01
N SER A 37 12.31 -12.61 -15.80
CA SER A 37 13.53 -13.19 -15.20
C SER A 37 13.81 -14.65 -15.61
N LYS A 38 12.82 -15.36 -16.15
CA LYS A 38 12.97 -16.70 -16.73
C LYS A 38 11.86 -16.95 -17.74
N LEU A 39 12.20 -17.55 -18.87
CA LEU A 39 11.24 -17.95 -19.90
C LEU A 39 10.12 -18.82 -19.29
N CYS A 40 8.87 -18.38 -19.46
CA CYS A 40 7.69 -19.06 -18.92
C CYS A 40 6.79 -19.52 -20.06
N ASN A 41 6.70 -20.83 -20.27
CA ASN A 41 5.94 -21.43 -21.37
C ASN A 41 4.44 -21.58 -21.08
N ASN A 42 3.94 -21.00 -19.98
CA ASN A 42 2.52 -21.01 -19.67
C ASN A 42 1.78 -19.94 -20.49
N HIS A 43 0.55 -20.25 -20.88
CA HIS A 43 -0.37 -19.29 -21.49
C HIS A 43 -0.64 -18.10 -20.55
N ARG A 44 -0.92 -16.93 -21.11
CA ARG A 44 -1.40 -15.76 -20.37
C ARG A 44 -2.73 -16.05 -19.70
N ALA A 45 -2.93 -15.50 -18.52
CA ALA A 45 -4.21 -15.56 -17.83
C ALA A 45 -5.26 -14.73 -18.60
N VAL A 46 -6.47 -15.27 -18.74
CA VAL A 46 -7.63 -14.54 -19.28
C VAL A 46 -8.26 -13.71 -18.16
N LYS A 47 -8.66 -12.47 -18.48
CA LYS A 47 -9.44 -11.58 -17.62
C LYS A 47 -10.93 -11.83 -17.88
N ASP A 48 -11.80 -11.45 -16.94
CA ASP A 48 -13.26 -11.66 -17.06
C ASP A 48 -13.88 -11.02 -18.33
N ASN A 49 -13.24 -9.97 -18.87
CA ASN A 49 -13.58 -9.31 -20.12
C ASN A 49 -13.17 -10.09 -21.41
N GLY A 50 -12.47 -11.21 -21.28
CA GLY A 50 -11.80 -11.93 -22.39
C GLY A 50 -10.35 -11.50 -22.67
N ASP A 51 -9.93 -10.31 -22.22
CA ASP A 51 -8.56 -9.79 -22.42
C ASP A 51 -7.47 -10.70 -21.84
N LEU A 52 -6.33 -10.81 -22.53
CA LEU A 52 -5.15 -11.51 -21.99
C LEU A 52 -4.29 -10.60 -21.11
N HIS A 53 -4.07 -11.02 -19.86
CA HIS A 53 -3.07 -10.43 -18.98
C HIS A 53 -1.64 -10.57 -19.54
N LYS A 54 -0.70 -9.75 -19.06
CA LYS A 54 0.74 -9.87 -19.43
C LYS A 54 1.43 -11.12 -18.86
N LEU A 55 0.80 -11.81 -17.90
CA LEU A 55 1.37 -12.93 -17.14
C LEU A 55 0.38 -14.11 -17.03
N CYS A 56 0.90 -15.33 -16.85
CA CYS A 56 0.12 -16.50 -16.45
C CYS A 56 -0.31 -16.43 -14.97
N ASP A 57 -1.33 -17.20 -14.57
CA ASP A 57 -1.87 -17.16 -13.21
C ASP A 57 -0.88 -17.52 -12.12
N PHE A 58 0.07 -18.40 -12.39
CA PHE A 58 1.17 -18.68 -11.46
C PHE A 58 1.97 -17.42 -11.13
N HIS A 59 2.35 -16.63 -12.16
CA HIS A 59 3.09 -15.39 -11.97
C HIS A 59 2.22 -14.25 -11.45
N ARG A 60 0.92 -14.19 -11.77
CA ARG A 60 -0.04 -13.27 -11.13
C ARG A 60 -0.14 -13.53 -9.64
N LYS A 61 -0.41 -14.78 -9.22
CA LYS A 61 -0.50 -15.18 -7.81
C LYS A 61 0.81 -14.89 -7.06
N LYS A 62 1.97 -15.21 -7.66
CA LYS A 62 3.29 -14.89 -7.09
C LYS A 62 3.53 -13.37 -6.96
N ALA A 63 3.10 -12.57 -7.93
CA ALA A 63 3.19 -11.12 -7.87
C ALA A 63 2.32 -10.53 -6.75
N ASN A 64 1.07 -11.01 -6.61
CA ASN A 64 0.15 -10.57 -5.54
C ASN A 64 0.73 -10.87 -4.14
N VAL A 65 1.27 -12.07 -3.92
CA VAL A 65 1.94 -12.43 -2.64
C VAL A 65 3.17 -11.56 -2.37
N ASN A 66 3.95 -11.20 -3.41
CA ASN A 66 5.08 -10.30 -3.26
C ASN A 66 4.65 -8.86 -2.93
N GLN A 67 3.60 -8.36 -3.58
CA GLN A 67 3.01 -7.06 -3.28
C GLN A 67 2.48 -7.01 -1.85
N GLN A 68 1.74 -8.04 -1.40
CA GLN A 68 1.23 -8.15 -0.04
C GLN A 68 2.38 -8.14 0.99
N ARG A 69 3.45 -8.92 0.75
CA ARG A 69 4.66 -8.92 1.60
C ARG A 69 5.33 -7.55 1.65
N MET A 70 5.47 -6.87 0.51
CA MET A 70 6.05 -5.52 0.47
C MET A 70 5.18 -4.51 1.22
N GLN A 71 3.86 -4.54 1.01
CA GLN A 71 2.91 -3.67 1.72
C GLN A 71 2.92 -3.93 3.23
N GLN A 72 2.99 -5.19 3.67
CA GLN A 72 3.11 -5.55 5.08
C GLN A 72 4.41 -4.99 5.69
N LYS A 73 5.57 -5.14 5.02
CA LYS A 73 6.83 -4.53 5.47
C LYS A 73 6.73 -3.00 5.56
N ARG A 74 6.13 -2.34 4.55
CA ARG A 74 5.91 -0.88 4.55
C ARG A 74 4.98 -0.43 5.69
N ARG A 75 3.92 -1.20 6.00
CA ARG A 75 3.02 -0.93 7.14
C ARG A 75 3.74 -1.03 8.48
N LEU A 76 4.52 -2.10 8.70
CA LEU A 76 5.29 -2.30 9.93
C LEU A 76 6.32 -1.17 10.15
N ILE A 77 7.06 -0.78 9.11
CA ILE A 77 8.00 0.35 9.20
C ILE A 77 7.25 1.65 9.56
N ARG A 78 6.13 1.96 8.89
CA ARG A 78 5.32 3.15 9.22
C ARG A 78 4.78 3.11 10.66
N GLN A 79 4.40 1.94 11.16
CA GLN A 79 3.96 1.78 12.55
C GLN A 79 5.09 2.03 13.54
N GLN A 80 6.30 1.51 13.29
CA GLN A 80 7.49 1.77 14.11
C GLN A 80 7.90 3.25 14.09
N MET A 81 7.83 3.92 12.95
CA MET A 81 8.07 5.36 12.82
C MET A 81 7.09 6.18 13.66
N VAL A 82 5.78 5.89 13.54
CA VAL A 82 4.72 6.57 14.30
C VAL A 82 4.84 6.29 15.80
N GLU A 83 5.18 5.06 16.20
CA GLU A 83 5.38 4.70 17.60
C GLU A 83 6.61 5.43 18.19
N ARG A 84 7.74 5.51 17.45
CA ARG A 84 8.90 6.31 17.88
C ARG A 84 8.56 7.79 17.99
N LYS A 85 7.87 8.38 17.00
CA LYS A 85 7.43 9.79 17.05
C LYS A 85 6.50 10.03 18.24
N LYS A 86 5.58 9.10 18.55
CA LYS A 86 4.76 9.18 19.76
C LYS A 86 5.60 9.12 21.04
N ARG A 87 6.49 8.13 21.20
CA ARG A 87 7.36 8.00 22.38
C ARG A 87 8.21 9.26 22.62
N PHE A 88 8.71 9.89 21.55
CA PHE A 88 9.44 11.16 21.63
C PHE A 88 8.54 12.31 22.13
N MET A 89 7.33 12.46 21.59
CA MET A 89 6.36 13.46 22.07
C MET A 89 5.92 13.21 23.52
N ASP A 90 5.60 11.96 23.87
CA ASP A 90 5.25 11.55 25.24
C ASP A 90 6.39 11.89 26.22
N ALA A 91 7.65 11.69 25.83
CA ALA A 91 8.83 12.01 26.65
C ALA A 91 9.13 13.52 26.75
N ALA A 92 8.95 14.27 25.65
CA ALA A 92 9.06 15.74 25.66
C ALA A 92 7.96 16.42 26.49
N GLN A 93 6.87 15.69 26.77
CA GLN A 93 5.72 16.16 27.55
C GLN A 93 5.65 15.51 28.95
N ALA A 94 6.75 14.88 29.40
CA ALA A 94 6.87 14.31 30.74
C ALA A 94 6.73 15.39 31.84
N PRO A 95 6.13 15.05 33.01
CA PRO A 95 6.00 16.00 34.10
C PRO A 95 7.38 16.42 34.63
N MET A 96 7.66 17.72 34.55
CA MET A 96 8.87 18.33 35.08
C MET A 96 8.76 18.51 36.60
N ASP A 97 9.82 18.19 37.32
CA ASP A 97 9.92 18.48 38.76
C ASP A 97 10.69 19.80 38.98
N TYR A 98 10.35 20.54 40.03
CA TYR A 98 11.10 21.72 40.45
C TYR A 98 12.23 21.33 41.41
N ASN A 99 13.48 21.45 40.96
CA ASN A 99 14.67 21.19 41.76
C ASN A 99 14.98 22.42 42.64
N ALA A 100 14.49 22.40 43.87
CA ALA A 100 14.64 23.50 44.82
C ALA A 100 16.10 23.82 45.23
N ALA A 101 17.07 22.93 44.96
CA ALA A 101 18.48 23.17 45.27
C ALA A 101 19.22 23.93 44.16
N THR A 102 18.82 23.73 42.89
CA THR A 102 19.36 24.47 41.73
C THR A 102 18.48 25.64 41.30
N ASN A 103 17.23 25.69 41.79
CA ASN A 103 16.17 26.63 41.38
C ASN A 103 15.84 26.50 39.88
N MET A 104 15.89 25.26 39.37
CA MET A 104 15.62 24.90 37.97
C MET A 104 14.44 23.93 37.88
N MET A 105 13.75 23.93 36.74
CA MET A 105 12.78 22.89 36.41
C MET A 105 13.49 21.78 35.62
N GLU A 106 13.42 20.55 36.11
CA GLU A 106 14.25 19.42 35.64
C GLU A 106 13.34 18.23 35.24
N PRO A 107 13.58 17.55 34.11
CA PRO A 107 12.81 16.37 33.72
C PRO A 107 12.95 15.25 34.77
N LYS A 108 11.82 14.69 35.21
CA LYS A 108 11.74 13.75 36.34
C LYS A 108 12.45 12.41 36.09
N GLU A 109 12.68 12.04 34.83
CA GLU A 109 13.50 10.90 34.43
C GLU A 109 14.45 11.31 33.28
N PRO A 110 15.63 10.66 33.14
CA PRO A 110 16.58 10.99 32.08
C PRO A 110 15.96 10.83 30.69
N VAL A 111 16.11 11.87 29.87
CA VAL A 111 15.53 11.93 28.52
C VAL A 111 15.90 10.67 27.74
N CYS A 112 14.88 10.01 27.19
CA CYS A 112 14.94 8.64 26.67
C CYS A 112 16.19 8.34 25.84
N ASN A 113 16.90 7.26 26.21
CA ASN A 113 18.16 6.83 25.61
C ASN A 113 17.99 6.31 24.16
N LEU A 114 17.77 7.21 23.19
CA LEU A 114 17.71 6.85 21.77
C LEU A 114 19.06 6.33 21.29
N SER A 115 19.05 5.21 20.56
CA SER A 115 20.23 4.76 19.81
C SER A 115 20.58 5.76 18.70
N HIS A 116 21.85 5.82 18.29
CA HIS A 116 22.31 6.72 17.22
C HIS A 116 21.59 6.48 15.88
N GLU A 117 21.24 5.22 15.57
CA GLU A 117 20.38 4.85 14.43
C GLU A 117 18.98 5.48 14.54
N GLU A 118 18.48 5.68 15.76
CA GLU A 118 17.18 6.28 16.02
C GLU A 118 17.19 7.80 15.85
N VAL A 119 18.32 8.45 16.19
CA VAL A 119 18.54 9.89 15.96
C VAL A 119 18.61 10.18 14.46
N MET A 120 19.43 9.45 13.70
CA MET A 120 19.51 9.63 12.23
C MET A 120 18.16 9.39 11.53
N MET A 121 17.39 8.41 12.00
CA MET A 121 16.05 8.11 11.46
C MET A 121 14.99 9.15 11.87
N LEU A 122 15.23 9.96 12.90
CA LEU A 122 14.42 11.12 13.24
C LEU A 122 14.85 12.39 12.48
N GLU A 123 16.15 12.57 12.24
CA GLU A 123 16.69 13.70 11.46
C GLU A 123 16.04 13.77 10.06
N VAL A 124 16.01 12.63 9.35
CA VAL A 124 15.27 12.49 8.08
C VAL A 124 13.77 12.84 8.25
N MET A 125 13.12 12.36 9.31
CA MET A 125 11.68 12.61 9.56
C MET A 125 11.34 14.01 10.13
N LEU A 126 12.33 14.86 10.41
CA LEU A 126 12.16 16.20 10.98
C LEU A 126 12.64 17.31 10.02
N PHE A 127 13.35 16.93 8.95
CA PHE A 127 13.84 17.86 7.94
C PHE A 127 13.31 17.56 6.51
N ASP A 128 12.75 16.37 6.24
CA ASP A 128 11.98 16.07 5.01
C ASP A 128 10.55 16.68 5.03
N ASP A 129 10.39 17.95 5.43
CA ASP A 129 9.09 18.67 5.49
C ASP A 129 8.70 19.33 4.13
N GLU A 130 9.46 19.12 3.04
CA GLU A 130 9.28 19.81 1.75
C GLU A 130 8.47 19.06 0.66
N ASP A 131 7.96 17.84 0.92
CA ASP A 131 7.09 17.09 -0.02
C ASP A 131 5.62 16.95 0.48
N GLU A 132 4.78 17.91 0.07
CA GLU A 132 3.44 17.73 -0.56
C GLU A 132 2.62 16.44 -0.23
N GLU A 133 1.36 16.48 0.21
CA GLU A 133 0.20 17.14 -0.43
C GLU A 133 -1.00 17.26 0.56
N GLY A 134 -1.98 18.11 0.25
CA GLY A 134 -3.04 18.51 1.19
C GLY A 134 -4.16 17.48 1.47
N TYR A 135 -4.28 17.03 2.73
CA TYR A 135 -5.49 16.37 3.25
C TYR A 135 -6.24 17.26 4.25
N PHE A 136 -7.06 18.17 3.74
CA PHE A 136 -7.84 19.12 4.53
C PHE A 136 -9.00 18.39 5.24
N SER A 137 -8.92 18.23 6.57
CA SER A 137 -9.99 17.59 7.36
C SER A 137 -11.07 18.61 7.76
N PRO A 138 -12.31 18.52 7.23
CA PRO A 138 -13.33 19.56 7.43
C PRO A 138 -14.09 19.35 8.75
N SER A 139 -13.43 19.57 9.89
CA SER A 139 -14.01 19.26 11.21
C SER A 139 -13.70 20.23 12.35
N GLU A 140 -13.33 21.49 12.09
CA GLU A 140 -13.47 22.55 13.10
C GLU A 140 -13.68 23.94 12.47
N ALA A 141 -14.91 24.45 12.55
CA ALA A 141 -15.30 25.76 12.01
C ALA A 141 -15.04 26.87 13.04
N MET A 142 -13.76 27.15 13.33
CA MET A 142 -13.40 28.27 14.20
C MET A 142 -13.65 29.61 13.47
N ALA A 143 -14.43 30.50 14.10
CA ALA A 143 -14.90 31.73 13.48
C ALA A 143 -13.83 32.83 13.47
N TYR A 144 -13.48 33.32 12.28
CA TYR A 144 -12.64 34.51 12.09
C TYR A 144 -13.46 35.80 12.16
N PRO A 145 -13.16 36.75 13.08
CA PRO A 145 -13.76 38.07 13.06
C PRO A 145 -12.99 39.03 12.13
N ALA A 146 -13.70 39.58 11.15
CA ALA A 146 -13.49 40.88 10.49
C ALA A 146 -12.06 41.29 10.02
N GLY A 147 -11.84 41.15 8.70
CA GLY A 147 -11.98 42.32 7.83
C GLY A 147 -10.73 42.96 7.20
N TYR A 148 -10.60 42.81 5.88
CA TYR A 148 -10.14 43.86 4.95
C TYR A 148 -10.85 43.69 3.59
N PRO A 149 -11.41 44.76 2.98
CA PRO A 149 -12.07 44.71 1.67
C PRO A 149 -11.16 45.16 0.51
N MET A 150 -11.76 45.30 -0.68
CA MET A 150 -11.20 45.69 -2.00
C MET A 150 -10.64 44.51 -2.82
N GLY A 151 -11.01 44.30 -4.09
CA GLY A 151 -12.02 45.02 -4.89
C GLY A 151 -12.36 44.30 -6.20
N ASN A 152 -13.47 44.69 -6.86
CA ASN A 152 -14.02 44.01 -8.03
C ASN A 152 -13.16 44.20 -9.31
N THR A 153 -13.02 43.12 -10.09
CA THR A 153 -12.93 43.20 -11.56
C THR A 153 -13.96 42.25 -12.20
N TYR A 154 -14.96 42.82 -12.85
CA TYR A 154 -15.97 42.09 -13.64
C TYR A 154 -15.41 41.77 -15.04
N THR A 155 -15.56 40.53 -15.51
CA THR A 155 -15.70 40.20 -16.94
C THR A 155 -16.75 39.09 -17.14
N PRO A 156 -17.44 39.01 -18.30
CA PRO A 156 -18.80 38.46 -18.34
C PRO A 156 -19.00 37.23 -19.25
N GLY A 157 -20.20 36.65 -19.17
CA GLY A 157 -20.86 36.00 -20.32
C GLY A 157 -20.92 34.46 -20.29
N MET A 158 -22.04 33.92 -19.81
CA MET A 158 -22.46 32.55 -20.15
C MET A 158 -23.09 32.50 -21.55
N PRO A 159 -23.17 31.29 -22.13
CA PRO A 159 -24.51 30.78 -22.43
C PRO A 159 -24.76 29.40 -21.80
N SER A 160 -25.89 29.26 -21.11
CA SER A 160 -26.36 27.98 -20.56
C SER A 160 -27.17 27.20 -21.61
N GLY A 161 -26.75 25.99 -21.95
CA GLY A 161 -27.60 25.01 -22.63
C GLY A 161 -28.62 24.42 -21.65
N ASN A 162 -29.90 24.48 -21.97
CA ASN A 162 -31.00 23.97 -21.14
C ASN A 162 -31.67 22.75 -21.78
N MET A 163 -32.41 22.00 -20.97
CA MET A 163 -33.34 20.90 -21.29
C MET A 163 -32.73 19.53 -21.65
N SER A 164 -33.29 18.40 -21.22
CA SER A 164 -34.32 18.15 -20.18
C SER A 164 -34.39 16.65 -19.85
N LEU A 165 -34.89 16.33 -18.65
CA LEU A 165 -35.57 15.09 -18.22
C LEU A 165 -35.13 13.77 -18.89
#